data_AF-A0A345RGR3-F1
#
_entry.id   AF-A0A345RGR3-F1
#
_cell.length_a   1.000
_cell.length_b   1.000
_cell.length_c   1.000
_cell.angle_alpha   90.00
_cell.angle_beta   90.00
_cell.angle_gamma   90.00
#
_symmetry.space_group_name_H-M   'P 1'
#
loop_
_entity.id
_entity.type
_entity.pdbx_description
1 polymer ?
#
loop_
_entity_poly.entity_id
_entity_poly.type
_entity_poly.pdbx_seq_one_letter_code
_entity_poly.pdbx_strand_id
1 'polypeptide(L)'
;MKKAHKLVPGLLLVTLLTACVEDTGSTSSTPSRANQDCLTAVAQATGNSQVRVLSSEAREANIRVIVGVGPDAAPWQCITYGDGTTEGIMSLTDEGFL
;
A
#
# COMPACT_ATOMS: atom_id res chain seq x y z
N MET A 1 52.51 -43.68 -4.30
CA MET A 1 51.83 -43.40 -3.01
C MET A 1 51.11 -42.06 -3.14
N LYS A 2 49.98 -41.89 -2.45
CA LYS A 2 48.86 -41.00 -2.81
C LYS A 2 48.87 -39.66 -2.01
N LYS A 3 48.15 -38.66 -2.56
CA LYS A 3 47.61 -37.39 -1.99
C LYS A 3 48.51 -36.14 -2.07
N ALA A 4 47.99 -34.92 -2.25
CA ALA A 4 46.70 -34.40 -2.74
C ALA A 4 46.84 -32.88 -2.89
N HIS A 5 46.09 -32.31 -3.83
CA HIS A 5 46.14 -30.92 -4.31
C HIS A 5 45.76 -29.85 -3.27
N LYS A 6 46.39 -28.68 -3.36
CA LYS A 6 45.78 -27.41 -2.93
C LYS A 6 45.89 -26.38 -4.05
N LEU A 7 44.75 -26.13 -4.69
CA LEU A 7 44.51 -25.11 -5.70
C LEU A 7 43.73 -24.00 -4.98
N VAL A 8 44.25 -22.77 -4.96
CA VAL A 8 43.52 -21.59 -4.48
C VAL A 8 43.49 -20.58 -5.63
N PRO A 9 42.36 -20.42 -6.34
CA PRO A 9 42.19 -19.38 -7.32
C PRO A 9 41.26 -18.25 -6.81
N GLY A 10 41.62 -17.02 -7.16
CA GLY A 10 40.66 -16.01 -7.61
C GLY A 10 39.91 -15.21 -6.54
N LEU A 11 40.50 -14.08 -6.14
CA LEU A 11 39.79 -12.96 -5.53
C LEU A 11 38.86 -12.32 -6.59
N LEU A 12 37.59 -12.71 -6.59
CA LEU A 12 36.51 -12.01 -7.29
C LEU A 12 36.08 -10.81 -6.43
N LEU A 13 36.51 -9.60 -6.79
CA LEU A 13 36.00 -8.37 -6.17
C LEU A 13 34.79 -7.87 -6.96
N VAL A 14 33.60 -8.29 -6.52
CA VAL A 14 32.30 -7.79 -6.99
C VAL A 14 32.03 -6.46 -6.30
N THR A 15 32.05 -5.34 -7.02
CA THR A 15 31.53 -4.05 -6.54
C THR A 15 30.01 -4.05 -6.70
N LEU A 16 29.30 -4.38 -5.61
CA LEU A 16 27.86 -4.25 -5.51
C LEU A 16 27.46 -2.78 -5.36
N LEU A 17 26.47 -2.35 -6.16
CA LEU A 17 25.70 -1.12 -6.00
C LEU A 17 24.99 -1.14 -4.64
N THR A 18 25.25 -0.15 -3.77
CA THR A 18 24.38 0.14 -2.64
C THR A 18 24.05 1.62 -2.63
N ALA A 19 23.01 2.00 -3.37
CA ALA A 19 22.22 3.17 -3.05
C ALA A 19 21.43 2.83 -1.78
N CYS A 20 21.92 3.26 -0.62
CA CYS A 20 21.13 3.27 0.59
C CYS A 20 20.06 4.36 0.39
N VAL A 21 18.80 3.98 0.18
CA VAL A 21 17.72 4.91 0.52
C VAL A 21 17.64 4.87 2.05
N GLU A 22 18.15 5.92 2.68
CA GLU A 22 17.89 6.19 4.08
C GLU A 22 16.42 6.58 4.21
N ASP A 23 15.55 5.59 4.27
CA ASP A 23 14.16 5.74 4.70
C ASP A 23 14.17 6.11 6.19
N THR A 24 14.50 7.38 6.42
CA THR A 24 14.39 8.06 7.71
C THR A 24 12.91 7.98 8.08
N GLY A 25 12.63 7.16 9.08
CA GLY A 25 11.30 6.71 9.45
C GLY A 25 10.24 7.80 9.40
N SER A 26 9.33 7.68 8.45
CA SER A 26 8.07 8.39 8.50
C SER A 26 7.17 7.67 9.51
N THR A 27 7.17 8.12 10.76
CA THR A 27 6.16 7.81 11.79
C THR A 27 4.77 8.36 11.45
N SER A 28 4.44 8.39 10.15
CA SER A 28 3.16 8.79 9.55
C SER A 28 2.61 7.69 8.62
N SER A 29 3.30 6.55 8.52
CA SER A 29 3.10 5.51 7.51
C SER A 29 1.75 4.80 7.58
N THR A 30 1.08 4.83 8.73
CA THR A 30 -0.14 4.02 8.94
C THR A 30 -1.36 4.58 8.19
N PRO A 31 -1.77 5.86 8.37
CA PRO A 31 -2.82 6.43 7.53
C PRO A 31 -2.41 6.53 6.07
N SER A 32 -1.15 6.84 5.77
CA SER A 32 -0.72 6.98 4.37
C SER A 32 -0.77 5.66 3.62
N ARG A 33 -0.37 4.54 4.24
CA ARG A 33 -0.44 3.21 3.63
C ARG A 33 -1.89 2.77 3.46
N ALA A 34 -2.70 2.88 4.52
CA ALA A 34 -4.12 2.55 4.45
C ALA A 34 -4.87 3.35 3.39
N ASN A 35 -4.53 4.64 3.24
CA ASN A 35 -5.06 5.48 2.18
C ASN A 35 -4.72 4.93 0.79
N GLN A 36 -3.48 4.51 0.52
CA GLN A 36 -3.09 3.95 -0.78
C GLN A 36 -3.76 2.59 -1.06
N ASP A 37 -3.84 1.74 -0.05
CA ASP A 37 -4.49 0.43 -0.16
C ASP A 37 -5.99 0.64 -0.48
N CYS A 38 -6.67 1.57 0.20
CA CYS A 38 -8.06 1.90 -0.09
C CYS A 38 -8.27 2.58 -1.45
N LEU A 39 -7.40 3.50 -1.88
CA LEU A 39 -7.48 4.09 -3.22
C LEU A 39 -7.43 3.00 -4.30
N THR A 40 -6.51 2.06 -4.14
CA THR A 40 -6.34 0.94 -5.08
C THR A 40 -7.59 0.04 -5.09
N ALA A 41 -8.08 -0.34 -3.91
CA ALA A 41 -9.22 -1.24 -3.79
C ALA A 41 -10.51 -0.61 -4.34
N VAL A 42 -10.75 0.68 -4.06
CA VAL A 42 -11.91 1.42 -4.59
C VAL A 42 -11.79 1.61 -6.10
N ALA A 43 -10.60 1.92 -6.62
CA ALA A 43 -10.39 2.04 -8.07
C ALA A 43 -10.68 0.73 -8.80
N GLN A 44 -10.27 -0.40 -8.22
CA GLN A 44 -10.57 -1.74 -8.76
C GLN A 44 -12.06 -2.07 -8.68
N ALA A 45 -12.70 -1.80 -7.55
CA ALA A 45 -14.13 -2.10 -7.35
C ALA A 45 -15.05 -1.27 -8.25
N THR A 46 -14.69 -0.02 -8.53
CA THR A 46 -15.49 0.91 -9.34
C THR A 46 -15.09 0.94 -10.81
N GLY A 47 -13.93 0.39 -11.17
CA GLY A 47 -13.35 0.52 -12.51
C GLY A 47 -12.95 1.96 -12.86
N ASN A 48 -12.79 2.84 -11.86
CA ASN A 48 -12.49 4.26 -12.05
C ASN A 48 -11.12 4.60 -11.45
N SER A 49 -10.18 5.06 -12.29
CA SER A 49 -8.84 5.44 -11.86
C SER A 49 -8.75 6.82 -11.21
N GLN A 50 -9.79 7.65 -11.36
CA GLN A 50 -9.87 8.95 -10.71
C GLN A 50 -10.42 8.78 -9.30
N VAL A 51 -9.51 8.45 -8.38
CA VAL A 51 -9.81 8.29 -6.95
C VAL A 51 -8.99 9.27 -6.12
N ARG A 52 -9.57 9.81 -5.05
CA ARG A 52 -8.84 10.64 -4.06
C ARG A 52 -9.34 10.37 -2.66
N VAL A 53 -8.48 10.51 -1.66
CA VAL A 53 -8.89 10.45 -0.25
C VAL A 53 -9.68 11.72 0.09
N LEU A 54 -10.84 11.55 0.71
CA LEU A 54 -11.66 12.62 1.28
C LEU A 54 -11.49 12.70 2.80
N SER A 55 -11.44 11.55 3.48
CA SER A 55 -11.20 11.45 4.93
C SER A 55 -10.49 10.14 5.29
N SER A 56 -9.77 10.12 6.40
CA SER A 56 -9.10 8.94 6.95
C SER A 56 -9.14 9.00 8.47
N GLU A 57 -9.73 7.99 9.09
CA GLU A 57 -9.97 7.91 10.52
C GLU A 57 -9.40 6.60 11.06
N ALA A 58 -8.35 6.70 11.88
CA ALA A 58 -7.85 5.56 12.62
C ALA A 58 -8.82 5.19 13.77
N ARG A 59 -9.06 3.90 13.93
CA ARG A 59 -9.89 3.27 14.99
C ARG A 59 -9.03 2.25 15.72
N GLU A 60 -9.49 1.71 16.85
CA GLU A 60 -8.64 0.79 17.64
C GLU A 60 -8.22 -0.46 16.86
N ALA A 61 -9.06 -0.94 15.93
CA ALA A 61 -8.83 -2.18 15.19
C ALA A 61 -8.51 -1.99 13.69
N ASN A 62 -8.86 -0.84 13.11
CA ASN A 62 -8.76 -0.61 11.66
C ASN A 62 -8.73 0.89 11.34
N ILE A 63 -8.63 1.22 10.06
CA ILE A 63 -8.70 2.59 9.56
C ILE A 63 -9.86 2.67 8.58
N ARG A 64 -10.76 3.62 8.82
CA ARG A 64 -11.84 3.93 7.88
C ARG A 64 -11.38 5.04 6.95
N VAL A 65 -11.37 4.77 5.66
CA VAL A 65 -11.04 5.73 4.62
C VAL A 65 -12.29 6.04 3.80
N ILE A 66 -12.53 7.32 3.54
CA ILE A 66 -13.51 7.77 2.56
C ILE A 66 -12.77 8.21 1.32
N VAL A 67 -13.11 7.60 0.19
CA VAL A 67 -12.53 7.86 -1.12
C VAL A 67 -13.59 8.50 -2.01
N GLY A 68 -13.24 9.60 -2.67
CA GLY A 68 -14.04 10.21 -3.71
C GLY A 68 -13.70 9.59 -5.05
N VAL A 69 -14.72 9.17 -5.80
CA VAL A 69 -14.58 8.50 -7.11
C VAL A 69 -15.12 9.38 -8.22
N GLY A 70 -14.36 9.53 -9.30
CA GLY A 70 -14.76 10.30 -10.48
C GLY A 70 -14.68 11.83 -10.30
N PRO A 71 -15.19 12.60 -11.28
CA PRO A 71 -15.15 14.07 -11.28
C PRO A 71 -15.94 14.70 -10.13
N ASP A 72 -17.07 14.10 -9.78
CA ASP A 72 -17.95 14.59 -8.71
C ASP A 72 -17.50 14.13 -7.31
N ALA A 73 -16.40 13.36 -7.24
CA ALA A 73 -15.88 12.77 -6.01
C ALA A 73 -16.97 12.03 -5.21
N ALA A 74 -17.77 11.21 -5.91
CA ALA A 74 -18.82 10.40 -5.30
C ALA A 74 -18.21 9.60 -4.12
N PRO A 75 -18.78 9.67 -2.91
CA PRO A 75 -18.12 9.14 -1.72
C PRO A 75 -18.26 7.62 -1.65
N TRP A 76 -17.14 6.94 -1.42
CA TRP A 76 -17.04 5.50 -1.20
C TRP A 76 -16.31 5.23 0.12
N GLN A 77 -16.80 4.26 0.88
CA GLN A 77 -16.13 3.76 2.06
C GLN A 77 -15.13 2.66 1.69
N CYS A 78 -14.05 2.59 2.46
CA CYS A 78 -13.16 1.44 2.53
C CYS A 78 -12.60 1.32 3.96
N ILE A 79 -12.42 0.09 4.44
CA ILE A 79 -11.82 -0.22 5.74
C ILE A 79 -10.49 -0.92 5.48
N THR A 80 -9.41 -0.42 6.06
CA THR A 80 -8.09 -1.07 5.98
C THR A 80 -7.67 -1.57 7.36
N TYR A 81 -7.10 -2.77 7.41
CA TYR A 81 -6.53 -3.35 8.63
C TYR A 81 -5.01 -3.19 8.66
N GLY A 82 -4.40 -3.41 9.82
CA GLY A 82 -2.95 -3.24 10.01
C GLY A 82 -2.08 -4.17 9.17
N ASP A 83 -2.65 -5.25 8.61
CA ASP A 83 -2.00 -6.17 7.68
C ASP A 83 -2.10 -5.73 6.21
N GLY A 84 -2.76 -4.60 5.93
CA GLY A 84 -2.98 -4.05 4.59
C GLY A 84 -4.18 -4.65 3.85
N THR A 85 -4.95 -5.54 4.49
CA THR A 85 -6.20 -6.05 3.90
C THR A 85 -7.27 -4.96 3.89
N THR A 86 -8.12 -4.99 2.86
CA THR A 86 -9.20 -4.00 2.68
C THR A 86 -10.57 -4.67 2.58
N GLU A 87 -11.56 -4.11 3.28
CA GLU A 87 -12.95 -4.57 3.28
C GLU A 87 -13.94 -3.40 3.27
N GLY A 88 -15.24 -3.70 3.27
CA GLY A 88 -16.30 -2.68 3.41
C GLY A 88 -16.34 -1.65 2.28
N ILE A 89 -15.93 -2.06 1.08
CA ILE A 89 -15.91 -1.21 -0.11
C ILE A 89 -17.35 -1.01 -0.59
N MET A 90 -17.89 0.19 -0.40
CA MET A 90 -19.27 0.51 -0.78
C MET A 90 -19.47 1.99 -1.07
N SER A 91 -20.42 2.31 -1.96
CA SER A 91 -20.88 3.68 -2.17
C SER A 91 -21.59 4.19 -0.92
N LEU A 92 -21.34 5.46 -0.58
CA LEU A 92 -22.06 6.21 0.45
C LEU A 92 -23.04 7.21 -0.15
N THR A 93 -23.18 7.23 -1.49
CA THR A 93 -24.24 7.99 -2.15
C THR A 93 -25.58 7.44 -1.67
N ASP A 94 -26.41 8.30 -1.08
CA ASP A 94 -27.80 7.99 -0.81
C ASP A 94 -28.55 8.04 -2.15
N GLU A 95 -28.89 6.88 -2.70
CA GLU A 95 -29.62 6.77 -3.97
C GLU A 95 -31.11 7.13 -3.84
N GLY A 96 -31.57 7.57 -2.65
CA GLY A 96 -32.98 7.82 -2.34
C GLY A 96 -33.79 6.52 -2.18
N PHE A 97 -34.79 6.55 -1.30
CA PHE A 97 -35.83 5.51 -1.28
C PHE A 97 -36.70 5.65 -2.54
N LEU A 98 -36.87 4.56 -3.29
CA LEU A 98 -37.83 4.46 -4.40
C LEU A 98 -39.28 4.39 -3.90
#